data_AF-A0A7C7Z042-F1
#
_entry.id   AF-A0A7C7Z042-F1
#
_cell.length_a   1.000
_cell.length_b   1.000
_cell.length_c   1.000
_cell.angle_alpha   90.00
_cell.angle_beta   90.00
_cell.angle_gamma   90.00
#
_symmetry.space_group_name_H-M   'P 1'
#
loop_
_entity.id
_entity.type
_entity.pdbx_description
1 polymer ?
#
loop_
_entity_poly.entity_id
_entity_poly.type
_entity_poly.pdbx_seq_one_letter_code
_entity_poly.pdbx_strand_id
1 'polypeptide(L)'
;MPDGRSRFKVYFLSVIGRKQPHLFDWQSCDDTPDDLTNRLVNSGIQGVGFITAFPHITKIFRYSPRAETVVDVRCLDTRSLEGISSDRGEGYYEFACYAEAVIVADEYHAWAAAKTVPDYLEVFSTSTDYPFAWPGKLTTYWNSAQ
;
A
#
# COMPACT_ATOMS: atom_id res chain seq x y z
N MET A 1 -2.28 -15.50 -7.20
CA MET A 1 -3.76 -15.66 -7.20
C MET A 1 -4.13 -16.96 -7.91
N PRO A 2 -5.27 -17.60 -7.56
CA PRO A 2 -5.66 -18.91 -8.12
C PRO A 2 -5.95 -18.89 -9.63
N ASP A 3 -6.25 -17.73 -10.20
CA ASP A 3 -6.58 -17.55 -11.61
C ASP A 3 -5.39 -17.76 -12.57
N GLY A 4 -4.18 -17.99 -12.05
CA GLY A 4 -2.96 -18.21 -12.82
C GLY A 4 -2.40 -16.97 -13.52
N ARG A 5 -3.14 -15.84 -13.55
CA ARG A 5 -2.79 -14.62 -14.31
C ARG A 5 -2.51 -13.43 -13.41
N SER A 6 -3.20 -13.33 -12.28
CA SER A 6 -3.03 -12.21 -11.36
C SER A 6 -1.84 -12.43 -10.44
N ARG A 7 -1.01 -11.38 -10.31
CA ARG A 7 0.29 -11.42 -9.62
C ARG A 7 0.50 -10.11 -8.87
N PHE A 8 0.54 -10.20 -7.55
CA PHE A 8 0.79 -9.06 -6.68
C PHE A 8 1.93 -9.39 -5.73
N LYS A 9 2.90 -8.49 -5.63
CA LYS A 9 3.83 -8.44 -4.50
C LYS A 9 3.09 -7.87 -3.29
N VAL A 10 3.40 -8.34 -2.08
CA VAL A 10 2.72 -7.87 -0.86
C VAL A 10 3.76 -7.32 0.10
N TYR A 11 3.55 -6.07 0.52
CA TYR A 11 4.35 -5.36 1.49
C TYR A 11 3.55 -5.22 2.79
N PHE A 12 3.90 -5.97 3.81
CA PHE A 12 3.32 -5.85 5.14
C PHE A 12 4.02 -4.72 5.89
N LEU A 13 3.25 -3.69 6.27
CA LEU A 13 3.77 -2.46 6.87
C LEU A 13 3.14 -2.24 8.23
N SER A 14 3.96 -1.83 9.20
CA SER A 14 3.52 -1.42 10.53
C SER A 14 3.80 0.07 10.76
N VAL A 15 2.92 0.77 11.49
CA VAL A 15 3.20 2.10 12.03
C VAL A 15 3.53 1.97 13.51
N ILE A 16 4.82 1.96 13.82
CA ILE A 16 5.35 1.76 15.16
C ILE A 16 5.24 3.04 16.01
N GLY A 17 5.11 2.90 17.32
CA GLY A 17 5.12 4.01 18.28
C GLY A 17 3.79 4.76 18.43
N ARG A 18 2.70 4.25 17.86
CA ARG A 18 1.34 4.79 18.04
C ARG A 18 0.78 4.37 19.41
N LYS A 19 -0.13 5.19 19.97
CA LYS A 19 -0.81 4.91 21.26
C LYS A 19 -1.62 3.61 21.27
N GLN A 20 -2.11 3.16 20.11
CA GLN A 20 -2.94 1.96 19.95
C GLN A 20 -2.25 0.99 18.98
N PRO A 21 -1.16 0.32 19.40
CA PRO A 21 -0.32 -0.48 18.49
C PRO A 21 -1.09 -1.61 17.80
N HIS A 22 -2.08 -2.21 18.47
CA HIS A 22 -2.94 -3.27 17.91
C HIS A 22 -3.74 -2.88 16.65
N LEU A 23 -3.84 -1.58 16.33
CA LEU A 23 -4.50 -1.10 15.09
C LEU A 23 -3.51 -0.86 13.95
N PHE A 24 -2.22 -0.77 14.26
CA PHE A 24 -1.22 -0.22 13.34
C PHE A 24 0.00 -1.10 13.17
N ASP A 25 0.21 -2.06 14.04
CA ASP A 25 1.37 -2.95 14.04
C ASP A 25 0.95 -4.42 13.96
N TRP A 26 1.44 -5.10 12.92
CA TRP A 26 1.21 -6.53 12.68
C TRP A 26 1.66 -7.42 13.83
N GLN A 27 2.67 -7.01 14.63
CA GLN A 27 3.11 -7.79 15.79
C GLN A 27 2.17 -7.68 16.99
N SER A 28 1.27 -6.70 16.96
CA SER A 28 0.41 -6.34 18.09
C SER A 28 -1.08 -6.59 17.82
N CYS A 29 -1.45 -7.00 16.60
CA CYS A 29 -2.84 -7.25 16.23
C CYS A 29 -3.20 -8.74 16.22
N ASP A 30 -4.49 -9.04 16.35
CA ASP A 30 -5.01 -10.42 16.38
C ASP A 30 -5.00 -11.11 14.99
N ASP A 31 -4.86 -10.34 13.93
CA ASP A 31 -4.89 -10.79 12.53
C ASP A 31 -3.46 -10.86 11.99
N THR A 32 -3.13 -11.87 11.19
CA THR A 32 -1.74 -12.09 10.72
C THR A 32 -1.56 -11.78 9.23
N PRO A 33 -0.31 -11.54 8.78
CA PRO A 33 0.02 -11.49 7.37
C PRO A 33 -0.46 -12.71 6.56
N ASP A 34 -0.43 -13.90 7.15
CA ASP A 34 -0.89 -15.13 6.51
C ASP A 34 -2.41 -15.16 6.36
N ASP A 35 -3.15 -14.71 7.39
CA ASP A 35 -4.60 -14.59 7.33
C ASP A 35 -5.04 -13.62 6.23
N LEU A 36 -4.39 -12.46 6.13
CA LEU A 36 -4.64 -11.51 5.04
C LEU A 36 -4.30 -12.14 3.68
N THR A 37 -3.18 -12.82 3.56
CA THR A 37 -2.77 -13.47 2.30
C THR A 37 -3.82 -14.49 1.85
N ASN A 38 -4.35 -15.30 2.77
CA ASN A 38 -5.42 -16.24 2.49
C ASN A 38 -6.70 -15.54 2.02
N ARG A 39 -7.09 -14.42 2.66
CA ARG A 39 -8.23 -13.63 2.20
C ARG A 39 -7.99 -13.03 0.82
N LEU A 40 -6.82 -12.46 0.56
CA LEU A 40 -6.46 -11.89 -0.74
C LEU A 40 -6.53 -12.95 -1.84
N VAL A 41 -5.98 -14.15 -1.63
CA VAL A 41 -6.05 -15.26 -2.59
C VAL A 41 -7.50 -15.61 -2.96
N ASN A 42 -8.43 -15.53 -2.02
CA ASN A 42 -9.84 -15.85 -2.20
C ASN A 42 -10.74 -14.67 -2.61
N SER A 43 -10.19 -13.45 -2.67
CA SER A 43 -10.96 -12.21 -2.90
C SER A 43 -11.47 -12.01 -4.33
N GLY A 44 -10.93 -12.76 -5.30
CA GLY A 44 -11.19 -12.53 -6.72
C GLY A 44 -10.57 -11.26 -7.30
N ILE A 45 -9.69 -10.58 -6.56
CA ILE A 45 -8.94 -9.42 -7.06
C ILE A 45 -8.04 -9.84 -8.24
N GLN A 46 -8.10 -9.06 -9.32
CA GLN A 46 -7.38 -9.34 -10.56
C GLN A 46 -6.41 -8.23 -10.94
N GLY A 47 -5.28 -8.62 -11.55
CA GLY A 47 -4.30 -7.72 -12.15
C GLY A 47 -2.85 -8.07 -11.82
N VAL A 48 -1.95 -7.20 -12.27
CA VAL A 48 -0.52 -7.24 -11.93
C VAL A 48 -0.16 -5.96 -11.20
N GLY A 49 0.63 -6.07 -10.14
CA GLY A 49 1.08 -4.92 -9.37
C GLY A 49 1.61 -5.29 -8.00
N PHE A 50 1.26 -4.51 -6.99
CA PHE A 50 1.67 -4.73 -5.61
C PHE A 50 0.61 -4.25 -4.62
N ILE A 51 0.72 -4.71 -3.40
CA ILE A 51 -0.21 -4.43 -2.31
C ILE A 51 0.59 -3.90 -1.13
N THR A 52 0.15 -2.79 -0.55
CA THR A 52 0.62 -2.34 0.77
C THR A 52 -0.44 -2.69 1.79
N ALA A 53 -0.04 -3.40 2.84
CA ALA A 53 -0.94 -3.94 3.84
C ALA A 53 -0.53 -3.45 5.22
N PHE A 54 -1.29 -2.50 5.76
CA PHE A 54 -1.29 -2.16 7.18
C PHE A 54 -2.42 -2.92 7.88
N PRO A 55 -2.36 -3.14 9.21
CA PRO A 55 -3.43 -3.84 9.92
C PRO A 55 -4.82 -3.18 9.80
N HIS A 56 -4.88 -1.87 9.54
CA HIS A 56 -6.12 -1.11 9.43
C HIS A 56 -6.52 -0.74 8.00
N ILE A 57 -5.59 -0.80 7.04
CA ILE A 57 -5.87 -0.46 5.63
C ILE A 57 -4.97 -1.24 4.69
N THR A 58 -5.57 -1.79 3.64
CA THR A 58 -4.87 -2.45 2.54
C THR A 58 -5.08 -1.65 1.27
N LYS A 59 -4.01 -1.29 0.57
CA LYS A 59 -4.10 -0.64 -0.74
C LYS A 59 -3.57 -1.54 -1.82
N ILE A 60 -4.31 -1.61 -2.91
CA ILE A 60 -3.96 -2.39 -4.10
C ILE A 60 -3.53 -1.41 -5.17
N PHE A 61 -2.28 -1.53 -5.58
CA PHE A 61 -1.69 -0.78 -6.68
C PHE A 61 -1.60 -1.72 -7.87
N ARG A 62 -2.39 -1.44 -8.91
CA ARG A 62 -2.51 -2.28 -10.09
C ARG A 62 -2.09 -1.50 -11.32
N TYR A 63 -1.17 -2.04 -12.11
CA TYR A 63 -0.88 -1.45 -13.42
C TYR A 63 -2.14 -1.47 -14.28
N SER A 64 -2.49 -0.31 -14.82
CA SER A 64 -3.79 -0.12 -15.45
C SER A 64 -3.84 -0.92 -16.75
N PRO A 65 -4.85 -1.78 -16.94
CA PRO A 65 -5.01 -2.52 -18.21
C PRO A 65 -5.34 -1.60 -19.39
N ARG A 66 -5.67 -0.32 -19.12
CA ARG A 66 -5.96 0.70 -20.14
C ARG A 66 -4.71 1.48 -20.55
N ALA A 67 -3.73 1.59 -19.66
CA ALA A 67 -2.49 2.33 -19.88
C ALA A 67 -1.41 1.77 -18.94
N GLU A 68 -0.46 1.03 -19.49
CA GLU A 68 0.56 0.31 -18.71
C GLU A 68 1.49 1.24 -17.91
N THR A 69 1.57 2.50 -18.31
CA THR A 69 2.24 3.61 -17.62
C THR A 69 1.32 4.31 -16.62
N VAL A 70 0.34 3.62 -16.03
CA VAL A 70 -0.57 4.17 -15.02
C VAL A 70 -0.74 3.11 -13.94
N VAL A 71 -0.73 3.52 -12.68
CA VAL A 71 -1.06 2.66 -11.54
C VAL A 71 -2.41 3.12 -10.98
N ASP A 72 -3.39 2.24 -11.10
CA ASP A 72 -4.68 2.38 -10.42
C ASP A 72 -4.50 2.02 -8.94
N VAL A 73 -5.17 2.75 -8.04
CA VAL A 73 -5.19 2.43 -6.61
C VAL A 73 -6.60 2.16 -6.11
N ARG A 74 -6.75 1.11 -5.29
CA ARG A 74 -7.97 0.81 -4.54
C ARG A 74 -7.65 0.69 -3.05
N CYS A 75 -8.41 1.38 -2.20
CA CYS A 75 -8.28 1.29 -0.74
C CYS A 75 -9.31 0.31 -0.17
N LEU A 76 -8.88 -0.53 0.76
CA LEU A 76 -9.67 -1.58 1.37
C LEU A 76 -9.50 -1.59 2.89
N ASP A 77 -10.57 -1.96 3.59
CA ASP A 77 -10.42 -2.45 4.96
C ASP A 77 -9.63 -3.77 4.94
N THR A 78 -8.62 -3.89 5.80
CA THR A 78 -7.72 -5.07 5.79
C THR A 78 -8.41 -6.35 6.25
N ARG A 79 -9.42 -6.27 7.10
CA ARG A 79 -10.10 -7.44 7.64
C ARG A 79 -11.18 -7.94 6.68
N SER A 80 -12.03 -7.05 6.19
CA SER A 80 -13.15 -7.41 5.32
C SER A 80 -12.81 -7.42 3.82
N LEU A 81 -11.73 -6.74 3.41
CA LEU A 81 -11.39 -6.43 2.00
C LEU A 81 -12.47 -5.62 1.27
N GLU A 82 -13.40 -5.02 2.00
CA GLU A 82 -14.41 -4.12 1.44
C GLU A 82 -13.79 -2.77 1.08
N GLY A 83 -14.29 -2.18 -0.01
CA GLY A 83 -13.83 -0.89 -0.50
C GLY A 83 -14.09 0.22 0.51
N ILE A 84 -13.05 0.98 0.83
CA ILE A 84 -13.17 2.20 1.64
C ILE A 84 -12.74 3.41 0.81
N SER A 85 -13.30 4.57 1.14
CA SER A 85 -12.95 5.82 0.47
C SER A 85 -11.59 6.33 0.93
N SER A 86 -10.78 6.84 0.00
CA SER A 86 -9.58 7.61 0.31
C SER A 86 -9.84 9.12 0.41
N ASP A 87 -11.10 9.55 0.36
CA ASP A 87 -11.50 10.95 0.46
C ASP A 87 -10.99 11.59 1.77
N ARG A 88 -10.37 12.77 1.65
CA ARG A 88 -9.85 13.59 2.74
C ARG A 88 -10.61 14.91 2.89
N GLY A 89 -11.69 15.11 2.12
CA GLY A 89 -12.51 16.31 2.08
C GLY A 89 -12.05 17.30 1.01
N GLU A 90 -12.89 18.28 0.70
CA GLU A 90 -12.59 19.40 -0.21
C GLU A 90 -12.17 18.97 -1.63
N GLY A 91 -12.56 17.76 -2.05
CA GLY A 91 -12.16 17.19 -3.34
C GLY A 91 -10.74 16.62 -3.35
N TYR A 92 -10.07 16.54 -2.21
CA TYR A 92 -8.78 15.87 -2.07
C TYR A 92 -8.96 14.40 -1.68
N TYR A 93 -8.17 13.55 -2.33
CA TYR A 93 -8.11 12.12 -2.05
C TYR A 93 -6.70 11.76 -1.64
N GLU A 94 -6.57 10.86 -0.67
CA GLU A 94 -5.28 10.30 -0.33
C GLU A 94 -4.78 9.44 -1.48
N PHE A 95 -3.69 9.89 -2.08
CA PHE A 95 -2.91 9.12 -3.03
C PHE A 95 -2.13 7.99 -2.32
N ALA A 96 -1.26 8.37 -1.38
CA ALA A 96 -0.38 7.47 -0.64
C ALA A 96 0.12 8.14 0.65
N CYS A 97 0.40 7.35 1.69
CA CYS A 97 1.26 7.79 2.79
C CYS A 97 2.74 7.77 2.36
N TYR A 98 3.65 8.24 3.22
CA TYR A 98 5.08 8.33 2.85
C TYR A 98 5.69 6.98 2.48
N ALA A 99 5.45 5.94 3.28
CA ALA A 99 5.97 4.59 3.00
C ALA A 99 5.46 4.04 1.67
N GLU A 100 4.15 4.19 1.43
CA GLU A 100 3.53 3.79 0.18
C GLU A 100 4.09 4.56 -1.01
N ALA A 101 4.34 5.87 -0.88
CA ALA A 101 4.89 6.68 -1.97
C ALA A 101 6.31 6.23 -2.38
N VAL A 102 7.14 5.85 -1.40
CA VAL A 102 8.49 5.30 -1.67
C VAL A 102 8.37 3.96 -2.39
N ILE A 103 7.56 3.03 -1.87
CA ILE A 103 7.33 1.72 -2.50
C ILE A 103 6.76 1.89 -3.91
N VAL A 104 5.79 2.79 -4.09
CA VAL A 104 5.20 3.09 -5.40
C VAL A 104 6.27 3.53 -6.38
N ALA A 105 7.17 4.44 -5.98
CA ALA A 105 8.24 4.90 -6.87
C ALA A 105 9.18 3.75 -7.28
N ASP A 106 9.64 2.95 -6.31
CA ASP A 106 10.53 1.80 -6.56
C ASP A 106 9.87 0.76 -7.48
N GLU A 107 8.60 0.45 -7.21
CA GLU A 107 7.80 -0.48 -8.00
C GLU A 107 7.55 0.02 -9.42
N TYR A 108 7.29 1.31 -9.58
CA TYR A 108 7.10 1.92 -10.89
C TYR A 108 8.36 1.86 -11.74
N HIS A 109 9.52 2.10 -11.12
CA HIS A 109 10.81 1.97 -11.79
C HIS A 109 11.08 0.51 -12.18
N ALA A 110 10.82 -0.44 -11.29
CA ALA A 110 10.97 -1.86 -11.57
C ALA A 110 10.07 -2.31 -12.73
N TRP A 111 8.81 -1.89 -12.74
CA TRP A 111 7.87 -2.19 -13.82
C TRP A 111 8.30 -1.58 -15.15
N ALA A 112 8.66 -0.31 -15.17
CA ALA A 112 9.12 0.37 -16.38
C ALA A 112 10.41 -0.25 -16.96
N ALA A 113 11.26 -0.83 -16.13
CA ALA A 113 12.50 -1.49 -16.55
C ALA A 113 12.29 -2.95 -16.98
N ALA A 114 11.28 -3.63 -16.44
CA ALA A 114 10.99 -5.02 -16.73
C ALA A 114 10.49 -5.21 -18.16
N LYS A 115 10.91 -6.31 -18.80
CA LYS A 115 10.42 -6.68 -20.14
C LYS A 115 9.23 -7.62 -20.08
N THR A 116 9.07 -8.31 -18.96
CA THR A 116 8.01 -9.30 -18.74
C THR A 116 7.52 -9.22 -17.30
N VAL A 117 6.30 -9.71 -17.05
CA VAL A 117 5.75 -9.81 -15.69
C VAL A 117 6.64 -10.66 -14.77
N PRO A 118 7.16 -11.83 -15.18
CA PRO A 118 8.15 -12.57 -14.37
C PRO A 118 9.35 -11.72 -13.96
N ASP A 119 9.99 -10.98 -14.89
CA ASP A 119 11.14 -10.14 -14.56
C ASP A 119 10.80 -9.09 -13.50
N TYR A 120 9.62 -8.47 -13.60
CA TYR A 120 9.13 -7.51 -12.60
C TYR A 120 8.92 -8.13 -11.22
N LEU A 121 8.48 -9.39 -11.14
CA LEU A 121 8.18 -10.06 -9.89
C LEU A 121 9.43 -10.45 -9.10
N GLU A 122 10.60 -10.51 -9.75
CA GLU A 122 11.89 -10.77 -9.10
C GLU A 122 12.46 -9.54 -8.36
N VAL A 123 11.92 -8.34 -8.62
CA VAL A 123 12.42 -7.09 -8.04
C VAL A 123 11.45 -6.61 -6.97
N PHE A 124 11.92 -6.38 -5.75
CA PHE A 124 11.16 -5.77 -4.67
C PHE A 124 11.80 -4.44 -4.25
N SER A 125 10.99 -3.52 -3.72
CA SER A 125 11.49 -2.36 -2.99
C SER A 125 12.42 -2.83 -1.88
N THR A 126 13.61 -2.23 -1.80
CA THR A 126 14.60 -2.53 -0.75
C THR A 126 14.41 -1.66 0.48
N SER A 127 13.54 -0.64 0.42
CA SER A 127 13.23 0.25 1.53
C SER A 127 12.47 -0.49 2.63
N THR A 128 13.05 -0.55 3.83
CA THR A 128 12.44 -1.23 4.99
C THR A 128 11.96 -0.28 6.08
N ASP A 129 12.51 0.92 6.14
CA ASP A 129 12.21 1.92 7.17
C ASP A 129 11.82 3.26 6.56
N TYR A 130 10.86 3.94 7.19
CA TYR A 130 10.28 5.18 6.70
C TYR A 130 10.26 6.27 7.78
N PRO A 131 11.44 6.72 8.26
CA PRO A 131 11.53 7.67 9.35
C PRO A 131 10.92 9.02 8.94
N PHE A 132 10.05 9.56 9.80
CA PHE A 132 9.48 10.89 9.62
C PHE A 132 10.10 11.85 10.64
N ALA A 133 11.04 12.67 10.18
CA ALA A 133 11.94 13.44 11.04
C ALA A 133 11.25 14.29 12.11
N TRP A 134 10.14 14.95 11.77
CA TRP A 134 9.42 15.79 12.73
C TRP A 134 7.91 15.79 12.50
N PRO A 135 7.15 15.02 13.30
CA PRO A 135 5.71 15.15 13.41
C PRO A 135 5.35 16.55 13.94
N GLY A 136 4.57 17.33 13.19
CA GLY A 136 4.11 18.66 13.59
C GLY A 136 4.67 19.82 12.78
N LYS A 137 5.67 19.60 11.89
CA LYS A 137 6.23 20.66 11.03
C LYS A 137 5.18 21.47 10.26
N LEU A 138 4.12 20.81 9.78
CA LEU A 138 3.03 21.46 9.05
C LEU A 138 2.20 22.37 9.97
N THR A 139 1.84 21.88 11.16
CA THR A 139 1.14 22.68 12.17
C THR A 139 1.96 23.89 12.59
N THR A 140 3.27 23.71 12.83
CA THR A 140 4.17 24.83 13.15
C THR A 140 4.19 25.87 12.04
N TYR A 141 4.30 25.45 10.77
CA TYR A 141 4.30 26.37 9.63
C TYR A 141 3.03 27.23 9.59
N TRP A 142 1.86 26.61 9.70
CA TRP A 142 0.59 27.34 9.68
C TRP A 142 0.39 28.26 10.88
N ASN A 143 0.81 27.83 12.08
CA ASN A 143 0.73 28.67 13.27
C ASN A 143 1.74 29.83 13.26
N SER A 144 2.84 29.72 12.51
CA SER A 144 3.82 30.79 12.33
C SER A 144 3.43 31.84 11.28
N ALA A 145 2.41 31.53 10.46
CA ALA A 145 1.86 32.44 9.46
C ALA A 145 0.68 33.29 9.98
N GLN A 146 0.35 33.15 11.27
CA GLN A 146 -0.59 34.00 12.02
C GLN A 146 0.19 35.04 12.84
#